data_AF-A0A660L9D5-F1
#
_entry.id   AF-A0A660L9D5-F1
#
_cell.length_a   1.000
_cell.length_b   1.000
_cell.length_c   1.000
_cell.angle_alpha   90.00
_cell.angle_beta   90.00
_cell.angle_gamma   90.00
#
_symmetry.space_group_name_H-M   'P 1'
#
loop_
_entity.id
_entity.type
_entity.pdbx_description
1 polymer ?
#
loop_
_entity_poly.entity_id
_entity_poly.type
_entity_poly.pdbx_seq_one_letter_code
_entity_poly.pdbx_strand_id
1 'polypeptide(L)' 'MQIPGVHIETLHNPVRYTYGQIEKACAIAQMLNRGKLVLVEPPQR' A
#
# COMPACT_ATOMS: atom_id res chain seq x y z
N MET A 1 -9.76 0.83 4.91
CA MET A 1 -10.45 1.57 3.83
C MET A 1 -10.18 0.84 2.53
N GLN A 2 -11.20 0.31 1.84
CA GLN A 2 -11.02 -0.29 0.50
C GLN A 2 -11.43 0.74 -0.54
N ILE A 3 -10.49 1.19 -1.37
CA ILE A 3 -10.78 2.06 -2.50
C ILE A 3 -11.14 1.15 -3.68
N PRO A 4 -12.32 1.33 -4.32
CA PRO A 4 -12.70 0.53 -5.48
C PRO A 4 -11.62 0.56 -6.57
N GLY A 5 -11.16 -0.63 -6.98
CA GLY A 5 -10.14 -0.77 -8.02
C GLY A 5 -8.69 -0.65 -7.55
N VAL A 6 -8.42 -0.32 -6.28
CA VAL A 6 -7.05 -0.29 -5.73
C VAL A 6 -6.85 -1.47 -4.78
N HIS A 7 -5.98 -2.39 -5.18
CA HIS A 7 -5.55 -3.51 -4.35
C HIS A 7 -4.18 -3.22 -3.71
N ILE A 8 -4.11 -3.22 -2.39
CA ILE A 8 -2.83 -3.10 -1.66
C ILE A 8 -2.44 -4.48 -1.13
N GLU A 9 -1.24 -4.93 -1.50
CA GLU A 9 -0.60 -6.11 -0.93
C GLU A 9 0.63 -5.70 -0.13
N THR A 10 0.97 -6.46 0.91
CA THR A 10 2.20 -6.27 1.69
C THR A 10 3.07 -7.51 1.51
N LEU A 11 4.36 -7.35 1.16
CA LEU A 11 5.30 -8.49 1.11
C LEU A 11 5.63 -9.04 2.50
N HIS A 12 5.38 -8.25 3.54
CA HIS A 12 5.60 -8.60 4.94
C HIS A 12 4.35 -8.34 5.78
N ASN A 13 4.48 -8.37 7.11
CA ASN A 13 3.35 -8.29 8.03
C ASN A 13 2.64 -6.92 7.90
N PRO A 14 1.34 -6.90 7.52
CA PRO A 14 0.59 -5.66 7.33
C PRO A 14 0.47 -4.81 8.61
N VAL A 15 0.64 -5.40 9.80
CA VAL A 15 0.63 -4.70 11.10
C VAL A 15 1.80 -3.73 11.24
N ARG A 16 2.84 -3.85 10.42
CA ARG A 16 4.00 -2.96 10.43
C ARG A 16 3.78 -1.63 9.72
N TYR A 17 2.67 -1.48 9.00
CA TYR A 17 2.30 -0.21 8.38
C TYR A 17 1.27 0.52 9.22
N THR A 18 1.53 1.80 9.47
CA THR A 18 0.54 2.67 10.10
C THR A 18 -0.61 2.93 9.14
N TYR A 19 -1.77 3.26 9.69
CA TYR A 19 -2.94 3.62 8.91
C TYR A 19 -2.65 4.73 7.88
N GLY A 20 -1.88 5.77 8.27
CA GLY A 20 -1.49 6.85 7.36
C GLY A 20 -0.55 6.42 6.23
N GLN A 21 0.28 5.39 6.43
CA GLN A 21 1.08 4.81 5.35
C GLN A 21 0.21 4.08 4.32
N ILE A 22 -0.81 3.36 4.78
CA ILE A 22 -1.77 2.68 3.89
C ILE A 22 -2.61 3.70 3.11
N GLU A 23 -3.08 4.77 3.75
CA GLU A 23 -3.82 5.83 3.05
C GLU A 23 -2.97 6.52 1.98
N LYS A 24 -1.70 6.81 2.28
CA LYS A 24 -0.77 7.38 1.29
C LYS A 24 -0.54 6.43 0.12
N ALA A 25 -0.39 5.14 0.38
CA ALA A 25 -0.23 4.11 -0.65
C ALA A 25 -1.45 4.03 -1.57
N CYS A 26 -2.66 4.07 -0.98
CA CYS A 26 -3.92 4.15 -1.70
C CYS A 26 -4.00 5.37 -2.64
N ALA A 27 -3.66 6.56 -2.11
CA ALA A 27 -3.66 7.79 -2.90
C ALA A 27 -2.68 7.72 -4.08
N ILE A 28 -1.47 7.19 -3.87
CA ILE A 28 -0.48 7.00 -4.93
C ILE A 28 -1.00 6.04 -6.01
N ALA A 29 -1.58 4.91 -5.62
CA ALA A 29 -2.13 3.94 -6.56
C ALA A 29 -3.23 4.57 -7.45
N GLN A 30 -4.11 5.36 -6.84
CA GLN A 30 -5.14 6.10 -7.55
C GLN A 30 -4.54 7.16 -8.50
N MET A 31 -3.57 7.96 -8.04
CA MET A 31 -2.89 8.98 -8.87
C MET A 31 -2.17 8.37 -10.08
N LEU A 32 -1.62 7.17 -9.93
CA LEU A 32 -0.92 6.47 -11.01
C LEU A 32 -1.88 5.66 -11.92
N ASN A 33 -3.19 5.68 -11.64
CA ASN A 33 -4.19 4.83 -12.28
C ASN A 33 -3.78 3.34 -12.31
N ARG A 34 -3.18 2.87 -11.20
CA ARG A 34 -2.73 1.49 -11.04
C ARG A 34 -3.69 0.75 -10.13
N GLY A 35 -4.23 -0.36 -10.62
CA GLY A 35 -5.18 -1.16 -9.85
C GLY A 35 -4.54 -1.99 -8.71
N LYS A 36 -3.20 -2.01 -8.62
CA LYS A 36 -2.47 -2.76 -7.60
C LYS A 36 -1.19 -2.02 -7.19
N LEU A 37 -0.92 -1.99 -5.89
CA LEU A 37 0.30 -1.45 -5.31
C LEU A 37 0.80 -2.41 -4.22
N VAL A 38 2.09 -2.77 -4.29
CA VAL A 38 2.72 -3.68 -3.33
C VAL A 38 3.60 -2.86 -2.40
N LEU A 39 3.31 -2.92 -1.10
CA LEU A 39 4.13 -2.32 -0.05
C LEU A 39 5.21 -3.32 0.38
N VAL A 40 6.45 -2.88 0.20
CA VAL A 40 7.65 -3.66 0.54
C VAL A 40 8.35 -2.95 1.68
N GLU A 41 8.69 -3.69 2.73
CA GLU A 41 9.52 -3.14 3.79
C GLU A 41 10.92 -2.86 3.22
N PRO A 42 11.58 -1.78 3.63
CA PRO A 42 12.97 -1.58 3.27
C PRO A 42 13.79 -2.80 3.75
N PRO A 43 14.79 -3.25 2.96
CA PRO A 43 15.62 -4.37 3.36
C PRO A 43 16.25 -4.09 4.73
N GLN A 44 16.09 -5.03 5.66
CA GLN A 44 16.77 -4.98 6.96
C GLN A 44 18.26 -5.25 6.70
N ARG A 45 19.12 -4.34 7.17
CA ARG A 45 20.58 -4.49 7.08
C ARG A 45 21.08 -5.61 7.97
#